data_AF-A0A2N6G5D9-F1
#
_entry.id   AF-A0A2N6G5D9-F1
#
_cell.length_a   1.000
_cell.length_b   1.000
_cell.length_c   1.000
_cell.angle_alpha   90.00
_cell.angle_beta   90.00
_cell.angle_gamma   90.00
#
_symmetry.space_group_name_H-M   'P 1'
#
loop_
_entity.id
_entity.type
_entity.pdbx_description
1 polymer ?
#
loop_
_entity_poly.entity_id
_entity_poly.type
_entity_poly.pdbx_seq_one_letter_code
_entity_poly.pdbx_strand_id
1 'polypeptide(L)'
;MKSTYFVALFFLLLISSLIYNVVEDNRRVNNYFDFDEYIADIVIIDNNFNKFIGSDIGFINFDFINDQIERANFNINKIEEANIFNNIADRSLKKEFLSIAELLKKKMRIVERLKSHNAILNNSLRNNIKIIEHIEDKRYLNIFVKIVALNFNSEQSMDSLKKQLEEITPKNKFQELFLVHSKIILKKMKEYKALK
;
A
#
# COMPACT_ATOMS: atom_id res chain seq x y z
N MET A 1 -17.96 1.92 -69.51
CA MET A 1 -18.72 1.96 -68.25
C MET A 1 -18.20 0.96 -67.20
N LYS A 2 -18.12 -0.36 -67.47
CA LYS A 2 -17.64 -1.35 -66.48
C LYS A 2 -16.23 -1.07 -65.91
N SER A 3 -15.29 -0.63 -66.76
CA SER A 3 -13.93 -0.26 -66.34
C SER A 3 -13.90 0.96 -65.41
N THR A 4 -14.77 1.95 -65.64
CA THR A 4 -14.85 3.18 -64.84
C THR A 4 -15.37 2.90 -63.43
N TYR A 5 -16.37 2.02 -63.29
CA TYR A 5 -16.85 1.55 -61.99
C TYR A 5 -15.80 0.73 -61.23
N PHE A 6 -15.01 -0.09 -61.94
CA PHE A 6 -13.93 -0.85 -61.32
C PHE A 6 -12.82 0.07 -60.78
N VAL A 7 -12.41 1.08 -61.56
CA VAL A 7 -11.43 2.09 -61.11
C VAL A 7 -11.97 2.85 -59.89
N ALA A 8 -13.23 3.29 -59.91
CA ALA A 8 -13.86 3.96 -58.77
C ALA A 8 -13.90 3.06 -57.52
N LEU A 9 -14.25 1.77 -57.66
CA LEU A 9 -14.26 0.81 -56.56
C LEU A 9 -12.84 0.57 -56.00
N PHE A 10 -11.84 0.45 -56.87
CA PHE A 10 -10.45 0.32 -56.45
C PHE A 10 -9.98 1.52 -55.63
N PHE A 11 -10.30 2.74 -56.05
CA PHE A 11 -10.00 3.94 -55.27
C PHE A 11 -10.74 3.99 -53.92
N LEU A 12 -12.01 3.57 -53.87
CA LEU A 12 -12.77 3.47 -52.62
C LEU A 12 -12.15 2.45 -51.64
N LEU A 13 -11.66 1.32 -52.14
CA LEU A 13 -10.96 0.33 -51.33
C LEU A 13 -9.61 0.87 -50.82
N LEU A 14 -8.86 1.58 -51.66
CA LEU A 14 -7.60 2.23 -51.25
C LEU A 14 -7.84 3.27 -50.15
N ILE A 15 -8.83 4.14 -50.31
CA ILE A 15 -9.19 5.15 -49.31
C ILE A 15 -9.65 4.45 -48.02
N SER A 16 -10.48 3.41 -48.11
CA SER A 16 -10.94 2.67 -46.94
C SER A 16 -9.77 1.99 -46.20
N SER A 17 -8.81 1.42 -46.93
CA SER A 17 -7.60 0.84 -46.35
C SER A 17 -6.72 1.89 -45.68
N LEU A 18 -6.58 3.07 -46.28
CA LEU A 18 -5.86 4.21 -45.69
C LEU A 18 -6.52 4.68 -44.40
N ILE A 19 -7.84 4.89 -44.42
CA ILE A 19 -8.60 5.26 -43.22
C ILE A 19 -8.41 4.21 -42.13
N TYR A 20 -8.54 2.92 -42.47
CA TYR A 20 -8.34 1.83 -41.52
C TYR A 20 -6.95 1.85 -40.89
N ASN A 21 -5.89 2.01 -41.70
CA ASN A 21 -4.52 2.06 -41.20
C ASN A 21 -4.29 3.28 -40.29
N VAL A 22 -4.77 4.45 -40.65
CA VAL A 22 -4.65 5.67 -39.82
C VAL A 22 -5.38 5.51 -38.49
N VAL A 23 -6.58 4.93 -38.49
CA VAL A 23 -7.33 4.66 -37.26
C VAL A 23 -6.59 3.66 -36.38
N GLU A 24 -6.04 2.59 -36.97
CA GLU A 24 -5.30 1.56 -36.24
C GLU A 24 -3.98 2.11 -35.65
N ASP A 25 -3.24 2.92 -36.41
CA ASP A 25 -2.01 3.56 -35.94
C ASP A 25 -2.30 4.55 -34.81
N ASN A 26 -3.35 5.38 -34.93
CA ASN A 26 -3.79 6.26 -33.85
C ASN A 26 -4.17 5.47 -32.59
N ARG A 27 -4.85 4.32 -32.74
CA ARG A 27 -5.17 3.44 -31.61
C ARG A 27 -3.92 2.92 -30.92
N ARG A 28 -2.90 2.51 -31.69
CA ARG A 28 -1.61 2.05 -31.13
C ARG A 28 -0.87 3.14 -30.37
N VAL A 29 -0.88 4.37 -30.91
CA VAL A 29 -0.28 5.53 -30.26
C VAL A 29 -0.97 5.84 -28.93
N ASN A 30 -2.31 5.85 -28.92
CA ASN A 30 -3.07 6.06 -27.68
C ASN A 30 -2.80 4.95 -26.65
N ASN A 31 -2.78 3.69 -27.08
CA ASN A 31 -2.46 2.57 -26.19
C ASN A 31 -1.05 2.67 -25.58
N TYR A 32 -0.08 3.24 -26.31
CA TYR A 32 1.26 3.50 -25.79
C TYR A 32 1.25 4.60 -24.72
N PHE A 33 0.55 5.72 -24.97
CA PHE A 33 0.43 6.78 -23.98
C PHE A 33 -0.30 6.33 -22.71
N ASP A 34 -1.39 5.57 -22.86
CA ASP A 34 -2.10 4.98 -21.71
C ASP A 34 -1.18 4.06 -20.90
N PHE A 35 -0.38 3.22 -21.59
CA PHE A 35 0.60 2.35 -20.93
C PHE A 35 1.64 3.15 -20.13
N ASP A 36 2.22 4.18 -20.74
CA ASP A 36 3.22 5.03 -20.11
C ASP A 36 2.65 5.74 -18.88
N GLU A 37 1.43 6.28 -18.99
CA GLU A 37 0.72 6.92 -17.87
C GLU A 37 0.48 5.92 -16.72
N TYR A 38 -0.01 4.71 -17.01
CA TYR A 38 -0.23 3.69 -15.98
C TYR A 38 1.07 3.26 -15.28
N ILE A 39 2.17 3.13 -16.03
CA ILE A 39 3.49 2.82 -15.47
C ILE A 39 4.00 3.98 -14.61
N ALA A 40 3.90 5.21 -15.07
CA ALA A 40 4.33 6.40 -14.32
C ALA A 40 3.59 6.49 -12.98
N ASP A 41 2.27 6.29 -12.99
CA ASP A 41 1.46 6.25 -11.78
C ASP A 41 1.88 5.12 -10.83
N ILE A 42 2.16 3.92 -11.35
CA ILE A 42 2.67 2.79 -10.54
C ILE A 42 3.98 3.17 -9.84
N VAL A 43 4.90 3.84 -10.54
CA VAL A 43 6.18 4.29 -9.97
C VAL A 43 5.97 5.31 -8.85
N ILE A 44 5.04 6.26 -9.04
CA ILE A 44 4.69 7.25 -8.01
C ILE A 44 4.12 6.55 -6.77
N ILE A 45 3.19 5.60 -6.97
CA ILE A 45 2.58 4.82 -5.90
C ILE A 45 3.64 3.98 -5.16
N ASP A 46 4.56 3.33 -5.87
CA ASP A 46 5.63 2.54 -5.27
C ASP A 46 6.52 3.41 -4.34
N ASN A 47 6.86 4.61 -4.79
CA ASN A 47 7.59 5.59 -3.98
C ASN A 47 6.81 6.01 -2.73
N ASN A 48 5.50 6.20 -2.83
CA ASN A 48 4.65 6.50 -1.68
C ASN A 48 4.60 5.32 -0.69
N PHE A 49 4.53 4.08 -1.18
CA PHE A 49 4.63 2.89 -0.33
C PHE A 49 6.00 2.78 0.35
N ASN A 50 7.10 3.11 -0.33
CA ASN A 50 8.43 3.14 0.30
C ASN A 50 8.47 4.15 1.45
N LYS A 51 7.93 5.36 1.25
CA LYS A 51 7.83 6.38 2.30
C LYS A 51 6.98 5.89 3.48
N PHE A 52 5.85 5.24 3.20
CA PHE A 52 4.98 4.69 4.25
C PHE A 52 5.68 3.60 5.07
N ILE A 53 6.34 2.64 4.42
CA ILE A 53 7.07 1.56 5.10
C ILE A 53 8.23 2.13 5.92
N GLY A 54 8.97 3.11 5.37
CA GLY A 54 10.10 3.73 6.05
C GLY A 54 9.71 4.63 7.22
N SER A 55 8.57 5.32 7.14
CA SER A 55 8.13 6.26 8.18
C SER A 55 7.93 5.59 9.53
N ASP A 56 8.40 6.22 10.60
CA ASP A 56 8.05 5.82 11.97
C ASP A 56 6.55 5.98 12.21
N ILE A 57 6.04 5.39 13.31
CA ILE A 57 4.61 5.31 13.63
C ILE A 57 4.02 6.73 13.66
N GLY A 58 3.56 7.17 12.50
CA GLY A 58 2.99 8.48 12.24
C GLY A 58 1.58 8.30 11.72
N PHE A 59 0.71 9.26 12.03
CA PHE A 59 -0.64 9.33 11.50
C PHE A 59 -0.58 9.61 9.99
N ILE A 60 -0.37 8.56 9.21
CA ILE A 60 -0.58 8.62 7.76
C ILE A 60 -2.08 8.42 7.51
N ASN A 61 -2.63 9.24 6.63
CA ASN A 61 -4.02 9.13 6.22
C ASN A 61 -4.25 7.75 5.58
N PHE A 62 -4.96 6.87 6.28
CA PHE A 62 -5.23 5.52 5.81
C PHE A 62 -6.13 5.48 4.57
N ASP A 63 -6.96 6.50 4.39
CA ASP A 63 -7.81 6.62 3.20
C ASP A 63 -6.96 6.90 1.96
N PHE A 64 -5.94 7.76 2.10
CA PHE A 64 -4.95 7.99 1.04
C PHE A 64 -4.22 6.69 0.66
N ILE A 65 -3.81 5.87 1.63
CA ILE A 65 -3.15 4.60 1.35
C ILE A 65 -4.06 3.60 0.63
N ASN A 66 -5.36 3.55 0.99
CA ASN A 66 -6.32 2.69 0.29
C ASN A 66 -6.51 3.14 -1.16
N ASP A 67 -6.67 4.45 -1.40
CA ASP A 67 -6.80 5.01 -2.75
C ASP A 67 -5.58 4.66 -3.62
N GLN A 68 -4.37 4.71 -3.06
CA GLN A 68 -3.14 4.32 -3.76
C GLN A 68 -3.11 2.82 -4.10
N ILE A 69 -3.60 1.95 -3.20
CA ILE A 69 -3.72 0.50 -3.47
C ILE A 69 -4.75 0.23 -4.57
N GLU A 70 -5.92 0.87 -4.51
CA GLU A 70 -6.97 0.74 -5.51
C GLU A 70 -6.49 1.21 -6.89
N ARG A 71 -5.85 2.39 -6.96
CA ARG A 71 -5.28 2.93 -8.19
C ARG A 71 -4.21 2.03 -8.79
N ALA A 72 -3.29 1.49 -7.97
CA ALA A 72 -2.27 0.58 -8.49
C ALA A 72 -2.86 -0.73 -9.02
N ASN A 73 -3.87 -1.30 -8.35
CA ASN A 73 -4.57 -2.48 -8.87
C ASN A 73 -5.30 -2.17 -10.18
N PHE A 74 -5.95 -1.01 -10.26
CA PHE A 74 -6.60 -0.55 -11.48
C PHE A 74 -5.60 -0.44 -12.64
N ASN A 75 -4.47 0.25 -12.44
CA ASN A 75 -3.45 0.43 -13.48
C ASN A 75 -2.82 -0.91 -13.91
N ILE A 76 -2.55 -1.82 -12.96
CA ILE A 76 -2.07 -3.17 -13.28
C ILE A 76 -3.09 -3.90 -14.18
N ASN A 77 -4.37 -3.90 -13.79
CA ASN A 77 -5.42 -4.57 -14.56
C ASN A 77 -5.55 -3.95 -15.95
N LYS A 78 -5.46 -2.62 -16.07
CA LYS A 78 -5.51 -1.95 -17.38
C LYS A 78 -4.36 -2.34 -18.29
N ILE A 79 -3.15 -2.44 -17.76
CA ILE A 79 -1.98 -2.90 -18.51
C ILE A 79 -2.14 -4.38 -18.93
N GLU A 80 -2.70 -5.24 -18.05
CA GLU A 80 -2.97 -6.64 -18.36
C GLU A 80 -4.08 -6.81 -19.43
N GLU A 81 -5.15 -6.01 -19.36
CA GLU A 81 -6.31 -6.03 -20.26
C GLU A 81 -6.03 -5.44 -21.65
N ALA A 82 -5.20 -4.38 -21.72
CA ALA A 82 -4.97 -3.62 -22.94
C ALA A 82 -4.25 -4.42 -24.04
N ASN A 83 -3.88 -5.68 -23.79
CA ASN A 83 -3.21 -6.56 -24.75
C ASN A 83 -1.95 -5.93 -25.37
N ILE A 84 -1.36 -4.94 -24.71
CA ILE A 84 -0.18 -4.20 -25.18
C ILE A 84 0.95 -5.18 -25.48
N PHE A 85 1.11 -6.18 -24.61
CA PHE A 85 2.10 -7.25 -24.77
C PHE A 85 1.78 -8.27 -25.87
N ASN A 86 0.55 -8.32 -26.40
CA ASN A 86 0.24 -9.21 -27.53
C ASN A 86 0.65 -8.57 -28.86
N ASN A 87 0.75 -7.24 -28.91
CA ASN A 87 1.16 -6.47 -30.09
C ASN A 87 2.67 -6.21 -30.12
N ILE A 88 3.36 -6.35 -28.99
CA ILE A 88 4.81 -6.28 -28.89
C ILE A 88 5.33 -7.72 -29.04
N ALA A 89 6.19 -7.98 -30.03
CA ALA A 89 6.80 -9.30 -30.25
C ALA A 89 7.72 -9.75 -29.08
N ASP A 90 7.80 -8.96 -28.02
CA ASP A 90 8.73 -9.10 -26.92
C ASP A 90 8.06 -9.77 -25.71
N ARG A 91 8.26 -11.09 -25.63
CA ARG A 91 7.82 -11.90 -24.49
C ARG A 91 8.61 -11.59 -23.21
N SER A 92 9.78 -10.93 -23.26
CA SER A 92 10.53 -10.59 -22.05
C SER A 92 9.87 -9.43 -21.30
N LEU A 93 9.45 -8.39 -22.02
CA LEU A 93 8.80 -7.22 -21.45
C LEU A 93 7.51 -7.58 -20.66
N LYS A 94 6.71 -8.52 -21.18
CA LYS A 94 5.54 -9.05 -20.46
C LYS A 94 5.93 -9.72 -19.14
N LYS A 95 6.99 -10.54 -19.15
CA LYS A 95 7.46 -11.26 -17.96
C LYS A 95 8.01 -10.30 -16.92
N GLU A 96 8.75 -9.28 -17.35
CA GLU A 96 9.28 -8.23 -16.48
C GLU A 96 8.14 -7.45 -15.81
N PHE A 97 7.14 -7.02 -16.59
CA PHE A 97 5.96 -6.37 -16.03
C PHE A 97 5.24 -7.24 -15.00
N LEU A 98 4.98 -8.51 -15.31
CA LEU A 98 4.32 -9.44 -14.37
C LEU A 98 5.13 -9.59 -13.08
N SER A 99 6.47 -9.64 -13.17
CA SER A 99 7.34 -9.69 -12.00
C SER A 99 7.22 -8.41 -11.15
N ILE A 100 7.21 -7.23 -11.78
CA ILE A 100 7.00 -5.95 -11.09
C ILE A 100 5.62 -5.91 -10.42
N ALA A 101 4.57 -6.32 -11.13
CA ALA A 101 3.22 -6.36 -10.60
C ALA A 101 3.11 -7.30 -9.39
N GLU A 102 3.77 -8.46 -9.41
CA GLU A 102 3.85 -9.36 -8.25
C GLU A 102 4.57 -8.73 -7.06
N LEU A 103 5.70 -8.05 -7.29
CA LEU A 103 6.44 -7.35 -6.25
C LEU A 103 5.60 -6.23 -5.63
N LEU A 104 4.91 -5.44 -6.45
CA LEU A 104 4.03 -4.37 -5.98
C LEU A 104 2.85 -4.94 -5.18
N LYS A 105 2.22 -6.04 -5.64
CA LYS A 105 1.16 -6.74 -4.90
C LYS A 105 1.65 -7.25 -3.55
N LYS A 106 2.88 -7.78 -3.45
CA LYS A 106 3.48 -8.15 -2.16
C LYS A 106 3.66 -6.93 -1.24
N LYS A 107 4.14 -5.81 -1.80
CA LYS A 107 4.31 -4.55 -1.07
C LYS A 107 2.99 -3.98 -0.55
N MET A 108 1.93 -4.00 -1.36
CA MET A 108 0.58 -3.60 -0.94
C MET A 108 0.12 -4.39 0.30
N ARG A 109 0.34 -5.72 0.32
CA ARG A 109 0.01 -6.55 1.50
C ARG A 109 0.80 -6.15 2.74
N ILE A 110 2.07 -5.78 2.59
CA ILE A 110 2.88 -5.27 3.71
C ILE A 110 2.27 -3.96 4.22
N VAL A 111 1.95 -3.03 3.32
CA VAL A 111 1.32 -1.74 3.64
C VAL A 111 -0.01 -1.93 4.37
N GLU A 112 -0.88 -2.84 3.90
CA GLU A 112 -2.15 -3.16 4.58
C GLU A 112 -1.95 -3.72 5.98
N ARG A 113 -0.97 -4.61 6.15
CA ARG A 113 -0.62 -5.15 7.47
C ARG A 113 -0.13 -4.03 8.38
N LEU A 114 0.80 -3.20 7.93
CA LEU A 114 1.32 -2.06 8.71
C LEU A 114 0.20 -1.10 9.13
N LYS A 115 -0.75 -0.79 8.23
CA LYS A 115 -1.98 -0.03 8.54
C LYS A 115 -2.77 -0.67 9.67
N SER A 116 -3.05 -1.97 9.59
CA SER A 116 -3.78 -2.71 10.63
C SER A 116 -3.04 -2.67 11.98
N HIS A 117 -1.72 -2.82 11.97
CA HIS A 117 -0.90 -2.71 13.20
C HIS A 117 -1.01 -1.32 13.80
N ASN A 118 -0.87 -0.26 12.98
CA ASN A 118 -1.00 1.12 13.45
C ASN A 118 -2.38 1.43 14.03
N ALA A 119 -3.46 0.93 13.42
CA ALA A 119 -4.80 1.11 13.97
C ALA A 119 -4.95 0.49 15.37
N ILE A 120 -4.44 -0.73 15.57
CA ILE A 120 -4.47 -1.42 16.88
C ILE A 120 -3.61 -0.68 17.92
N LEU A 121 -2.41 -0.22 17.51
CA LEU A 121 -1.50 0.54 18.36
C LEU A 121 -2.13 1.85 18.81
N ASN A 122 -2.67 2.63 17.87
CA ASN A 122 -3.32 3.91 18.16
C ASN A 122 -4.52 3.74 19.08
N ASN A 123 -5.36 2.73 18.85
CA ASN A 123 -6.51 2.47 19.72
C ASN A 123 -6.07 2.07 21.14
N SER A 124 -5.07 1.18 21.25
CA SER A 124 -4.55 0.76 22.56
C SER A 124 -3.87 1.89 23.32
N LEU A 125 -3.10 2.74 22.63
CA LEU A 125 -2.50 3.94 23.22
C LEU A 125 -3.58 4.92 23.71
N ARG A 126 -4.60 5.19 22.89
CA ARG A 126 -5.73 6.04 23.27
C ARG A 126 -6.46 5.51 24.51
N ASN A 127 -6.65 4.21 24.62
CA ASN A 127 -7.26 3.61 25.82
C ASN A 127 -6.34 3.74 27.03
N ASN A 128 -5.04 3.46 26.90
CA ASN A 128 -4.09 3.65 28.00
C ASN A 128 -4.05 5.10 28.49
N ILE A 129 -4.10 6.10 27.60
CA ILE A 129 -4.18 7.52 27.96
C ILE A 129 -5.41 7.80 28.82
N LYS A 130 -6.58 7.27 28.45
CA LYS A 130 -7.81 7.47 29.23
C LYS A 130 -7.78 6.71 30.56
N ILE A 131 -7.25 5.49 30.56
CA ILE A 131 -7.27 4.62 31.74
C ILE A 131 -6.28 5.11 32.80
N ILE A 132 -5.10 5.62 32.40
CA ILE A 132 -4.05 6.01 33.34
C ILE A 132 -4.49 7.17 34.25
N GLU A 133 -5.40 8.03 33.78
CA GLU A 133 -6.02 9.10 34.58
C GLU A 133 -6.78 8.58 35.82
N HIS A 134 -7.16 7.31 35.82
CA HIS A 134 -7.88 6.66 36.92
C HIS A 134 -6.99 5.76 37.79
N ILE A 135 -5.67 5.80 37.61
CA ILE A 135 -4.72 4.97 38.35
C ILE A 135 -3.71 5.86 39.10
N GLU A 136 -3.80 5.89 40.43
CA GLU A 136 -2.89 6.68 41.28
C GLU A 136 -1.51 6.03 41.48
N ASP A 137 -1.37 4.73 41.17
CA ASP A 137 -0.14 3.98 41.40
C ASP A 137 0.99 4.44 40.46
N LYS A 138 2.02 5.07 41.04
CA LYS A 138 3.18 5.60 40.33
C LYS A 138 3.90 4.58 39.45
N ARG A 139 3.81 3.27 39.75
CA ARG A 139 4.40 2.21 38.92
C ARG A 139 3.75 2.15 37.55
N TYR A 140 2.43 2.31 37.49
CA TYR A 140 1.68 2.34 36.23
C TYR A 140 1.99 3.58 35.41
N LEU A 141 2.13 4.74 36.06
CA LEU A 141 2.52 5.98 35.40
C LEU A 141 3.92 5.86 34.77
N ASN A 142 4.87 5.26 35.48
CA ASN A 142 6.22 5.00 34.95
C ASN A 142 6.16 4.08 33.72
N ILE A 143 5.37 3.01 33.77
CA ILE A 143 5.16 2.12 32.63
C ILE A 143 4.52 2.86 31.46
N PHE A 144 3.52 3.68 31.72
CA PHE A 144 2.86 4.49 30.70
C PHE A 144 3.85 5.41 29.98
N VAL A 145 4.69 6.13 30.72
CA VAL A 145 5.74 7.00 30.16
C VAL A 145 6.69 6.20 29.26
N LYS A 146 7.13 5.01 29.70
CA LYS A 146 7.98 4.13 28.89
C LYS A 146 7.28 3.65 27.63
N ILE A 147 6.01 3.27 27.71
CA ILE A 147 5.21 2.86 26.54
C ILE A 147 5.11 3.99 25.53
N VAL A 148 4.83 5.22 25.97
CA VAL A 148 4.77 6.38 25.08
C VAL A 148 6.15 6.67 24.48
N ALA A 149 7.22 6.54 25.28
CA ALA A 149 8.58 6.74 24.82
C ALA A 149 9.04 5.72 23.77
N LEU A 150 8.46 4.50 23.72
CA LEU A 150 8.77 3.52 22.68
C LEU A 150 8.47 4.02 21.26
N ASN A 151 7.57 5.00 21.09
CA ASN A 151 7.30 5.62 19.79
C ASN A 151 8.44 6.53 19.32
N PHE A 152 9.29 7.00 20.23
CA PHE A 152 10.33 8.01 19.96
C PHE A 152 11.75 7.48 20.16
N ASN A 153 11.96 6.53 21.07
CA ASN A 153 13.27 5.95 21.39
C ASN A 153 13.16 4.43 21.48
N SER A 154 13.65 3.74 20.45
CA SER A 154 13.63 2.27 20.36
C SER A 154 14.67 1.56 21.24
N GLU A 155 15.59 2.29 21.86
CA GLU A 155 16.69 1.74 22.67
C GLU A 155 16.25 1.24 24.05
N GLN A 156 15.10 1.70 24.58
CA GLN A 156 14.51 1.08 25.77
C GLN A 156 14.10 -0.35 25.41
N SER A 157 14.72 -1.35 26.07
CA SER A 157 14.45 -2.74 25.73
C SER A 157 12.99 -3.08 26.01
N MET A 158 12.23 -3.37 24.94
CA MET A 158 10.86 -3.87 25.04
C MET A 158 10.78 -5.07 26.00
N ASP A 159 11.86 -5.83 26.14
CA ASP A 159 12.02 -6.94 27.07
C ASP A 159 12.02 -6.49 28.54
N SER A 160 12.67 -5.37 28.88
CA SER A 160 12.59 -4.78 30.22
C SER A 160 11.15 -4.39 30.57
N LEU A 161 10.44 -3.76 29.63
CA LEU A 161 9.07 -3.30 29.87
C LEU A 161 8.10 -4.48 29.95
N LYS A 162 8.33 -5.51 29.15
CA LYS A 162 7.58 -6.77 29.20
C LYS A 162 7.69 -7.43 30.58
N LYS A 163 8.89 -7.55 31.14
CA LYS A 163 9.09 -8.09 32.48
C LYS A 163 8.34 -7.28 33.55
N GLN A 164 8.43 -5.95 33.49
CA GLN A 164 7.71 -5.07 34.42
C GLN A 164 6.18 -5.25 34.35
N LEU A 165 5.63 -5.49 33.16
CA LEU A 165 4.19 -5.77 32.99
C LEU A 165 3.77 -7.15 33.48
N GLU A 166 4.69 -8.12 33.54
CA GLU A 166 4.44 -9.48 34.02
C GLU A 166 4.49 -9.57 35.56
N GLU A 167 5.32 -8.73 36.20
CA GLU A 167 5.48 -8.68 37.65
C GLU A 167 4.34 -7.94 38.38
N ILE A 168 3.59 -7.09 37.67
CA ILE A 168 2.50 -6.32 38.27
C ILE A 168 1.20 -7.13 38.33
N THR A 169 0.68 -7.29 39.55
CA THR A 169 -0.67 -7.82 39.79
C THR A 169 -1.70 -6.68 39.86
N PRO A 170 -2.72 -6.67 38.98
CA PRO A 170 -3.76 -5.63 39.02
C PRO A 170 -4.67 -5.82 40.24
N LYS A 171 -5.03 -4.71 40.89
CA LYS A 171 -5.93 -4.66 42.04
C LYS A 171 -7.36 -4.25 41.68
N ASN A 172 -7.54 -3.62 40.52
CA ASN A 172 -8.83 -3.14 40.05
C ASN A 172 -8.96 -3.25 38.52
N LYS A 173 -10.17 -3.03 38.02
CA LYS A 173 -10.49 -3.14 36.58
C LYS A 173 -9.71 -2.16 35.70
N PHE A 174 -9.44 -0.94 36.18
CA PHE A 174 -8.64 0.03 35.41
C PHE A 174 -7.20 -0.45 35.23
N GLN A 175 -6.60 -0.93 36.32
CA GLN A 175 -5.27 -1.52 36.30
C GLN A 175 -5.19 -2.75 35.39
N GLU A 176 -6.21 -3.61 35.41
CA GLU A 176 -6.30 -4.77 34.51
C GLU A 176 -6.34 -4.33 33.04
N LEU A 177 -7.24 -3.42 32.68
CA LEU A 177 -7.39 -2.91 31.31
C LEU A 177 -6.12 -2.21 30.82
N PHE A 178 -5.46 -1.44 31.67
CA PHE A 178 -4.17 -0.81 31.36
C PHE A 178 -3.11 -1.86 31.00
N LEU A 179 -2.99 -2.93 31.78
CA LEU A 179 -2.01 -3.99 31.51
C LEU A 179 -2.34 -4.71 30.20
N VAL A 180 -3.62 -4.97 29.91
CA VAL A 180 -4.04 -5.57 28.63
C VAL A 180 -3.60 -4.71 27.45
N HIS A 181 -3.95 -3.43 27.43
CA HIS A 181 -3.58 -2.53 26.34
C HIS A 181 -2.07 -2.34 26.23
N SER A 182 -1.36 -2.27 27.35
CA SER A 182 0.11 -2.20 27.39
C SER A 182 0.78 -3.42 26.77
N LYS A 183 0.28 -4.62 27.05
CA LYS A 183 0.77 -5.87 26.44
C LYS A 183 0.46 -5.93 24.95
N ILE A 184 -0.72 -5.46 24.53
CA ILE A 184 -1.08 -5.34 23.10
C ILE A 184 -0.10 -4.41 22.39
N ILE A 185 0.21 -3.25 22.97
CA ILE A 185 1.16 -2.29 22.38
C ILE A 185 2.52 -2.94 22.18
N LEU A 186 3.08 -3.58 23.22
CA LEU A 186 4.38 -4.25 23.10
C LEU A 186 4.39 -5.33 22.02
N LYS A 187 3.36 -6.19 21.99
CA LYS A 187 3.23 -7.24 20.97
C LYS A 187 3.19 -6.63 19.56
N LYS A 188 2.35 -5.61 19.37
CA LYS A 188 2.11 -5.01 18.06
C LYS A 188 3.29 -4.16 17.58
N MET A 189 4.03 -3.50 18.47
CA MET A 189 5.27 -2.82 18.11
C MET A 189 6.35 -3.79 17.65
N LYS A 190 6.47 -4.95 18.30
CA LYS A 190 7.41 -6.00 17.86
C LYS A 190 7.05 -6.55 16.48
N GLU A 191 5.78 -6.85 16.26
CA GLU A 191 5.27 -7.29 14.95
C GLU A 191 5.46 -6.22 13.86
N TYR A 192 5.20 -4.95 14.18
CA TYR A 192 5.40 -3.81 13.28
C TYR A 192 6.87 -3.65 12.86
N LYS A 193 7.81 -3.73 13.81
CA LYS A 193 9.25 -3.66 13.52
C LYS A 193 9.76 -4.83 12.66
N ALA A 194 9.15 -6.01 12.77
CA ALA A 194 9.52 -7.17 11.96
C ALA A 194 8.96 -7.14 10.53
N LEU A 195 8.02 -6.21 10.24
CA LEU A 195 7.43 -6.02 8.92
C LEU A 195 8.13 -4.93 8.08
N LYS A 196 8.90 -4.07 8.73
CA LYS A 196 9.82 -3.15 8.08
C LYS A 196 11.08 -3.90 7.64
#